data_AF-A0A0S8HFQ7-F1
#
_entry.id   AF-A0A0S8HFQ7-F1
#
_cell.length_a   1.000
_cell.length_b   1.000
_cell.length_c   1.000
_cell.angle_alpha   90.00
_cell.angle_beta   90.00
_cell.angle_gamma   90.00
#
_symmetry.space_group_name_H-M   'P 1'
#
loop_
_entity.id
_entity.type
_entity.pdbx_description
1 polymer ?
#
loop_
_entity_poly.entity_id
_entity_poly.type
_entity_poly.pdbx_seq_one_letter_code
_entity_poly.pdbx_strand_id
1 'polypeptide(L)'
;MTTRTILVVCLAVTVFAMPAGAQVAPPRRVPGGGAPNEPGGRFRPSPALEASCVIRIDFDPATLPLNTQLVSSLIRSDPIAGQAVKETGCEGLDCILDLVPLATSGNFIASVIARAPQDKGATKDKLESFLGAVCKLLEKALIEAALTRQAQWKEGLQQLDGELARVQSRLEDLRNKQRALSAKAGRFELSGKNVPRQIALLERDKGNLENRAVVQGARLQAIQEQIAKIGTEAAEKLKDDPIAAELAKIVTVRETQLKLIVEARKQGRANEAEAGEAEAKLAEARVELARRRDEVARAAGAEFITKLNQELVNLSISAAEQKAQLELMTKSLTDLKTRDMLRLADEFQRLETEAQLAERLCADLVDKKQRSEVQFRGLRSPAVTIIGGKPAAAETK
;
A
#
# COMPACT_ATOMS: atom_id res chain seq x y z
N MET A 1 40.47 -14.38 -25.37
CA MET A 1 40.77 -15.00 -26.67
C MET A 1 39.72 -16.07 -26.92
N THR A 2 38.63 -15.69 -27.59
CA THR A 2 37.49 -16.56 -27.87
C THR A 2 37.58 -17.02 -29.32
N THR A 3 37.87 -18.30 -29.50
CA THR A 3 37.90 -19.02 -30.76
C THR A 3 36.51 -18.94 -31.41
N ARG A 4 36.40 -18.18 -32.51
CA ARG A 4 35.21 -18.20 -33.37
C ARG A 4 35.28 -19.45 -34.25
N THR A 5 34.56 -20.49 -33.87
CA THR A 5 34.32 -21.66 -34.70
C THR A 5 33.40 -21.26 -35.85
N ILE A 6 33.95 -21.10 -37.05
CA ILE A 6 33.16 -20.93 -38.28
C ILE A 6 32.68 -22.32 -38.69
N LEU A 7 31.44 -22.65 -38.34
CA LEU A 7 30.78 -23.86 -38.82
C LEU A 7 30.33 -23.58 -40.27
N VAL A 8 31.11 -24.08 -41.25
CA VAL A 8 30.69 -24.10 -42.66
C VAL A 8 29.70 -25.24 -42.81
N VAL A 9 28.40 -24.93 -42.74
CA VAL A 9 27.36 -25.88 -43.12
C VAL A 9 27.33 -25.92 -44.65
N CYS A 10 27.94 -26.96 -45.24
CA CYS A 10 27.69 -27.34 -46.61
C CYS A 10 26.23 -27.80 -46.73
N LEU A 11 25.32 -26.88 -47.03
CA LEU A 11 23.98 -27.20 -47.50
C LEU A 11 24.10 -27.79 -48.90
N ALA A 12 24.19 -29.13 -48.97
CA ALA A 12 23.91 -29.85 -50.19
C ALA A 12 22.42 -29.68 -50.51
N VAL A 13 22.10 -28.73 -51.40
CA VAL A 13 20.77 -28.60 -51.99
C VAL A 13 20.61 -29.76 -52.96
N THR A 14 20.10 -30.88 -52.49
CA THR A 14 19.55 -31.94 -53.34
C THR A 14 18.27 -31.41 -53.97
N VAL A 15 18.33 -31.15 -55.27
CA VAL A 15 17.16 -30.97 -56.14
C VAL A 15 16.36 -32.27 -56.10
N PHE A 16 15.23 -32.27 -55.38
CA PHE A 16 14.29 -33.39 -55.42
C PHE A 16 13.49 -33.30 -56.71
N ALA A 17 13.82 -34.16 -57.68
CA ALA A 17 12.89 -34.46 -58.77
C ALA A 17 11.71 -35.24 -58.17
N MET A 18 10.52 -34.63 -58.16
CA MET A 18 9.29 -35.32 -57.77
C MET A 18 9.01 -36.47 -58.75
N PRO A 19 8.75 -37.70 -58.29
CA PRO A 19 8.16 -38.72 -59.13
C PRO A 19 6.68 -38.41 -59.34
N ALA A 20 6.27 -38.31 -60.61
CA ALA A 20 4.87 -38.30 -61.01
C ALA A 20 4.24 -39.65 -60.62
N GLY A 21 3.21 -39.62 -59.77
CA GLY A 21 2.49 -40.85 -59.44
C GLY A 21 1.52 -40.74 -58.27
N ALA A 22 0.37 -40.08 -58.47
CA ALA A 22 -0.84 -40.37 -57.71
C ALA A 22 -2.06 -40.19 -58.62
N GLN A 23 -2.66 -41.31 -59.00
CA GLN A 23 -3.92 -41.40 -59.72
C GLN A 23 -5.03 -40.73 -58.90
N VAL A 24 -5.61 -39.66 -59.44
CA VAL A 24 -6.88 -39.10 -58.98
C VAL A 24 -7.98 -39.65 -59.89
N ALA A 25 -9.02 -40.19 -59.27
CA ALA A 25 -10.19 -40.77 -59.91
C ALA A 25 -10.93 -39.79 -60.85
N PRO A 26 -11.61 -40.28 -61.91
CA PRO A 26 -12.17 -39.43 -62.95
C PRO A 26 -13.48 -38.74 -62.51
N PRO A 27 -13.67 -37.44 -62.80
CA PRO A 27 -15.01 -36.85 -62.80
C PRO A 27 -15.77 -37.15 -64.10
N ARG A 28 -17.09 -37.18 -63.94
CA ARG A 28 -18.11 -37.56 -64.93
C ARG A 28 -18.03 -36.75 -66.22
N ARG A 29 -18.25 -37.46 -67.34
CA ARG A 29 -18.49 -36.91 -68.68
C ARG A 29 -19.67 -35.94 -68.69
N VAL A 30 -19.44 -34.76 -69.24
CA VAL A 30 -20.48 -33.89 -69.82
C VAL A 30 -20.18 -33.80 -71.32
N PRO A 31 -21.12 -34.11 -72.23
CA PRO A 31 -20.92 -33.96 -73.66
C PRO A 31 -21.38 -32.57 -74.09
N GLY A 32 -20.55 -31.83 -74.83
CA GLY A 32 -21.02 -30.60 -75.45
C GLY A 32 -19.93 -29.72 -76.04
N GLY A 33 -19.68 -29.89 -77.34
CA GLY A 33 -19.64 -28.77 -78.28
C GLY A 33 -18.33 -27.98 -78.43
N GLY A 34 -17.81 -28.02 -79.65
CA GLY A 34 -17.18 -26.84 -80.27
C GLY A 34 -15.67 -26.74 -80.13
N ALA A 35 -14.95 -27.26 -81.12
CA ALA A 35 -13.56 -26.89 -81.38
C ALA A 35 -13.49 -25.48 -82.00
N PRO A 36 -12.62 -24.59 -81.50
CA PRO A 36 -11.95 -23.60 -82.31
C PRO A 36 -10.47 -23.99 -82.48
N ASN A 37 -10.01 -23.95 -83.72
CA ASN A 37 -8.60 -24.03 -84.09
C ASN A 37 -7.83 -22.89 -83.44
N GLU A 38 -6.90 -23.20 -82.51
CA GLU A 38 -5.85 -22.27 -82.11
C GLU A 38 -4.55 -22.56 -82.87
N PRO A 39 -3.92 -21.55 -83.49
CA PRO A 39 -2.67 -21.71 -84.21
C PRO A 39 -1.52 -21.95 -83.21
N GLY A 40 -0.94 -23.15 -83.28
CA GLY A 40 0.25 -23.55 -82.54
C GLY A 40 1.50 -22.78 -82.99
N GLY A 41 1.63 -21.53 -82.56
CA GLY A 41 2.92 -20.84 -82.48
C GLY A 41 3.70 -21.42 -81.32
N ARG A 42 4.65 -22.33 -81.58
CA ARG A 42 5.65 -22.74 -80.58
C ARG A 42 6.53 -21.54 -80.27
N PHE A 43 6.10 -20.70 -79.34
CA PHE A 43 6.92 -19.65 -78.76
C PHE A 43 8.08 -20.36 -78.05
N ARG A 44 9.24 -20.45 -78.70
CA ARG A 44 10.47 -20.85 -78.02
C ARG A 44 10.77 -19.72 -77.02
N PRO A 45 10.72 -19.95 -75.70
CA PRO A 45 11.13 -18.92 -74.77
C PRO A 45 12.59 -18.57 -75.07
N SER A 46 12.86 -17.29 -75.38
CA SER A 46 14.23 -16.79 -75.47
C SER A 46 14.95 -17.16 -74.16
N PRO A 47 16.19 -17.68 -74.22
CA PRO A 47 16.91 -18.03 -73.01
C PRO A 47 17.00 -16.79 -72.12
N ALA A 48 16.44 -16.82 -70.92
CA ALA A 48 16.55 -15.71 -69.98
C ALA A 48 17.96 -15.68 -69.40
N LEU A 49 18.54 -14.49 -69.20
CA LEU A 49 19.75 -14.36 -68.40
C LEU A 49 19.33 -14.38 -66.93
N GLU A 50 19.91 -15.30 -66.16
CA GLU A 50 19.64 -15.45 -64.73
C GLU A 50 20.91 -15.14 -63.94
N ALA A 51 20.76 -14.32 -62.90
CA ALA A 51 21.74 -14.19 -61.83
C ALA A 51 21.06 -14.53 -60.51
N SER A 52 21.72 -15.33 -59.69
CA SER A 52 21.22 -15.70 -58.36
C SER A 52 22.23 -15.33 -57.30
N CYS A 53 21.73 -14.80 -56.19
CA CYS A 53 22.50 -14.63 -54.97
C CYS A 53 21.73 -15.17 -53.76
N VAL A 54 22.47 -15.72 -52.81
CA VAL A 54 21.98 -16.15 -51.52
C VAL A 54 22.37 -15.07 -50.52
N ILE A 55 21.36 -14.42 -49.96
CA ILE A 55 21.49 -13.36 -48.98
C ILE A 55 21.09 -13.92 -47.62
N ARG A 56 21.88 -13.62 -46.60
CA ARG A 56 21.51 -13.82 -45.20
C ARG A 56 21.17 -12.49 -44.58
N ILE A 57 19.99 -12.43 -43.99
CA ILE A 57 19.48 -11.28 -43.25
C ILE A 57 19.51 -11.67 -41.78
N ASP A 58 20.43 -11.06 -41.05
CA ASP A 58 20.53 -11.18 -39.60
C ASP A 58 19.78 -10.02 -38.96
N PHE A 59 18.82 -10.31 -38.10
CA PHE A 59 18.10 -9.28 -37.35
C PHE A 59 17.70 -9.84 -35.99
N ASP A 60 17.40 -8.95 -35.05
CA ASP A 60 16.80 -9.37 -33.79
C ASP A 60 15.27 -9.38 -33.95
N PRO A 61 14.57 -10.51 -33.72
CA PRO A 61 13.11 -10.54 -33.80
C PRO A 61 12.43 -9.53 -32.86
N ALA A 62 13.13 -9.05 -31.81
CA ALA A 62 12.65 -7.98 -30.95
C ALA A 62 12.77 -6.58 -31.59
N THR A 63 13.74 -6.34 -32.48
CA THR A 63 13.86 -5.06 -33.20
C THR A 63 12.87 -4.96 -34.33
N LEU A 64 12.78 -6.00 -35.15
CA LEU A 64 11.91 -6.02 -36.31
C LEU A 64 11.23 -7.38 -36.36
N PRO A 65 9.91 -7.48 -36.14
CA PRO A 65 9.18 -8.74 -36.30
C PRO A 65 9.00 -9.01 -37.81
N LEU A 66 10.11 -9.22 -38.50
CA LEU A 66 10.12 -9.59 -39.90
C LEU A 66 9.56 -11.01 -40.01
N ASN A 67 8.49 -11.15 -40.78
CA ASN A 67 8.06 -12.44 -41.28
C ASN A 67 8.51 -12.59 -42.75
N THR A 68 8.46 -13.81 -43.27
CA THR A 68 8.89 -14.09 -44.65
C THR A 68 8.09 -13.30 -45.68
N GLN A 69 6.79 -13.05 -45.43
CA GLN A 69 5.94 -12.27 -46.33
C GLN A 69 6.40 -10.81 -46.42
N LEU A 70 6.76 -10.19 -45.28
CA LEU A 70 7.22 -8.82 -45.19
C LEU A 70 8.56 -8.65 -45.90
N VAL A 71 9.51 -9.57 -45.68
CA VAL A 71 10.80 -9.56 -46.38
C VAL A 71 10.61 -9.70 -47.89
N SER A 72 9.72 -10.61 -48.33
CA SER A 72 9.38 -10.77 -49.75
C SER A 72 8.78 -9.48 -50.33
N SER A 73 7.82 -8.88 -49.63
CA SER A 73 7.19 -7.63 -50.05
C SER A 73 8.16 -6.45 -50.09
N LEU A 74 9.11 -6.38 -49.15
CA LEU A 74 10.13 -5.34 -49.11
C LEU A 74 11.05 -5.46 -50.31
N ILE A 75 11.57 -6.65 -50.60
CA ILE A 75 12.50 -6.81 -51.72
C ILE A 75 11.80 -6.56 -53.07
N ARG A 76 10.52 -6.93 -53.19
CA ARG A 76 9.71 -6.65 -54.38
C ARG A 76 9.14 -5.22 -54.43
N SER A 77 9.31 -4.44 -53.36
CA SER A 77 8.76 -3.09 -53.30
C SER A 77 9.49 -2.16 -54.26
N ASP A 78 8.77 -1.20 -54.84
CA ASP A 78 9.31 -0.20 -55.75
C ASP A 78 10.51 0.59 -55.16
N PRO A 79 10.52 0.95 -53.85
CA PRO A 79 11.68 1.60 -53.23
C PRO A 79 12.98 0.78 -53.23
N ILE A 80 12.91 -0.55 -53.32
CA ILE A 80 14.08 -1.42 -53.33
C ILE A 80 14.36 -1.90 -54.76
N ALA A 81 13.42 -2.62 -55.37
CA ALA A 81 13.59 -3.17 -56.71
C ALA A 81 13.60 -2.07 -57.78
N GLY A 82 12.66 -1.12 -57.74
CA GLY A 82 12.57 -0.03 -58.71
C GLY A 82 13.75 0.95 -58.60
N GLN A 83 14.19 1.25 -57.38
CA GLN A 83 15.40 2.06 -57.15
C GLN A 83 16.67 1.34 -57.64
N ALA A 84 16.81 0.04 -57.38
CA ALA A 84 17.93 -0.74 -57.90
C ALA A 84 17.93 -0.78 -59.44
N VAL A 85 16.76 -0.93 -60.08
CA VAL A 85 16.62 -0.84 -61.55
C VAL A 85 17.12 0.50 -62.07
N LYS A 86 16.76 1.61 -61.39
CA LYS A 86 17.22 2.97 -61.74
C LYS A 86 18.73 3.14 -61.58
N GLU A 87 19.30 2.63 -60.50
CA GLU A 87 20.76 2.73 -60.22
C GLU A 87 21.61 1.95 -61.22
N THR A 88 21.10 0.83 -61.75
CA THR A 88 21.85 -0.04 -62.66
C THR A 88 21.44 0.04 -64.12
N GLY A 89 20.34 0.75 -64.44
CA GLY A 89 19.80 0.88 -65.79
C GLY A 89 19.23 -0.42 -66.36
N CYS A 90 18.70 -1.29 -65.50
CA CYS A 90 18.20 -2.62 -65.89
C CYS A 90 16.67 -2.65 -66.02
N GLU A 91 16.13 -2.11 -67.11
CA GLU A 91 14.68 -2.07 -67.30
C GLU A 91 14.07 -3.44 -67.63
N GLY A 92 12.90 -3.74 -67.03
CA GLY A 92 12.15 -4.96 -67.32
C GLY A 92 12.69 -6.24 -66.68
N LEU A 93 13.41 -6.11 -65.57
CA LEU A 93 13.79 -7.24 -64.72
C LEU A 93 12.58 -7.77 -63.94
N ASP A 94 12.49 -9.09 -63.82
CA ASP A 94 11.60 -9.76 -62.88
C ASP A 94 12.44 -10.40 -61.76
N CYS A 95 12.03 -10.18 -60.52
CA CYS A 95 12.75 -10.67 -59.34
C CYS A 95 11.93 -11.78 -58.70
N ILE A 96 12.40 -13.02 -58.86
CA ILE A 96 11.83 -14.17 -58.19
C ILE A 96 12.57 -14.37 -56.87
N LEU A 97 11.79 -14.54 -55.80
CA LEU A 97 12.32 -14.61 -54.46
C LEU A 97 11.79 -15.82 -53.74
N ASP A 98 12.72 -16.67 -53.30
CA ASP A 98 12.45 -17.85 -52.49
C ASP A 98 13.08 -17.65 -51.11
N LEU A 99 12.22 -17.54 -50.10
CA LEU A 99 12.63 -17.31 -48.71
C LEU A 99 12.52 -18.60 -47.91
N VAL A 100 13.62 -18.98 -47.25
CA VAL A 100 13.64 -20.13 -46.35
C VAL A 100 13.91 -19.61 -44.92
N PRO A 101 12.93 -19.68 -44.01
CA PRO A 101 13.16 -19.32 -42.62
C PRO A 101 14.10 -20.34 -41.95
N LEU A 102 15.14 -19.86 -41.27
CA LEU A 102 15.97 -20.71 -40.40
C LEU A 102 15.28 -20.82 -39.04
N ALA A 103 14.92 -22.05 -38.65
CA ALA A 103 13.97 -22.33 -37.57
C ALA A 103 14.33 -21.82 -36.15
N THR A 104 15.51 -21.23 -35.91
CA THR A 104 16.02 -21.09 -34.52
C THR A 104 16.79 -19.82 -34.17
N SER A 105 16.99 -18.83 -35.06
CA SER A 105 17.97 -17.77 -34.74
C SER A 105 17.66 -16.33 -35.16
N GLY A 106 16.43 -15.98 -35.55
CA GLY A 106 16.18 -14.60 -36.04
C GLY A 106 16.98 -14.28 -37.31
N ASN A 107 17.39 -15.32 -38.03
CA ASN A 107 18.11 -15.20 -39.28
C ASN A 107 17.20 -15.70 -40.40
N PHE A 108 17.11 -14.95 -41.49
CA PHE A 108 16.52 -15.43 -42.73
C PHE A 108 17.62 -15.72 -43.73
N ILE A 109 17.53 -16.85 -44.42
CA ILE A 109 18.26 -17.05 -45.67
C ILE A 109 17.26 -16.85 -46.81
N ALA A 110 17.58 -15.89 -47.66
CA ALA A 110 16.83 -15.54 -48.86
C ALA A 110 17.64 -15.94 -50.09
N SER A 111 17.04 -16.73 -50.98
CA SER A 111 17.56 -16.90 -52.34
C SER A 111 16.86 -15.88 -53.22
N VAL A 112 17.63 -14.96 -53.79
CA VAL A 112 17.14 -13.94 -54.71
C VAL A 112 17.61 -14.29 -56.10
N ILE A 113 16.67 -14.50 -57.01
CA ILE A 113 16.93 -14.83 -58.42
C ILE A 113 16.41 -13.66 -59.26
N ALA A 114 17.33 -12.93 -59.89
CA ALA A 114 16.99 -11.89 -60.86
C ALA A 114 16.98 -12.48 -62.27
N ARG A 115 15.87 -12.29 -62.99
CA ARG A 115 15.69 -12.75 -64.37
C ARG A 115 15.54 -11.55 -65.30
N ALA A 116 16.32 -11.54 -66.39
CA ALA A 116 16.23 -10.55 -67.46
C ALA A 116 15.93 -11.22 -68.82
N PRO A 117 15.01 -10.66 -69.63
CA PRO A 117 14.92 -11.05 -71.04
C PRO A 117 16.20 -10.62 -71.78
N GLN A 118 16.81 -11.54 -72.54
CA GLN A 118 18.03 -11.26 -73.32
C GLN A 118 17.89 -10.10 -74.30
N ASP A 119 16.67 -9.87 -74.79
CA ASP A 119 16.36 -8.90 -75.84
C ASP A 119 16.51 -7.43 -75.40
N LYS A 120 16.77 -7.16 -74.11
CA LYS A 120 16.86 -5.81 -73.53
C LYS A 120 18.28 -5.35 -73.16
N GLY A 121 19.32 -6.02 -73.65
CA GLY A 121 20.72 -5.60 -73.42
C GLY A 121 21.17 -5.72 -71.96
N ALA A 122 20.55 -6.63 -71.20
CA ALA A 122 21.01 -7.03 -69.88
C ALA A 122 22.30 -7.85 -70.02
N THR A 123 23.37 -7.42 -69.37
CA THR A 123 24.60 -8.20 -69.23
C THR A 123 24.64 -8.84 -67.85
N LYS A 124 25.44 -9.89 -67.71
CA LYS A 124 25.65 -10.54 -66.41
C LYS A 124 26.19 -9.57 -65.36
N ASP A 125 27.12 -8.69 -65.73
CA ASP A 125 27.68 -7.67 -64.85
C ASP A 125 26.61 -6.67 -64.37
N LYS A 126 25.66 -6.32 -65.24
CA LYS A 126 24.50 -5.48 -64.88
C LYS A 126 23.56 -6.18 -63.91
N LEU A 127 23.34 -7.48 -64.07
CA LEU A 127 22.53 -8.29 -63.13
C LEU A 127 23.22 -8.45 -61.76
N GLU A 128 24.53 -8.67 -61.73
CA GLU A 128 25.31 -8.71 -60.49
C GLU A 128 25.32 -7.35 -59.78
N SER A 129 25.50 -6.26 -60.55
CA SER A 129 25.38 -4.90 -60.04
C SER A 129 23.98 -4.63 -59.48
N PHE A 130 22.93 -5.14 -60.14
CA PHE A 130 21.55 -4.99 -59.68
C PHE A 130 21.31 -5.71 -58.35
N LEU A 131 21.73 -6.98 -58.22
CA LEU A 131 21.64 -7.72 -56.96
C LEU A 131 22.43 -7.05 -55.83
N GLY A 132 23.61 -6.49 -56.15
CA GLY A 132 24.39 -5.68 -55.22
C GLY A 132 23.66 -4.42 -54.75
N ALA A 133 22.98 -3.71 -55.68
CA ALA A 133 22.16 -2.55 -55.35
C ALA A 133 20.95 -2.92 -54.48
N VAL A 134 20.24 -4.01 -54.81
CA VAL A 134 19.13 -4.54 -54.00
C VAL A 134 19.59 -4.87 -52.57
N CYS A 135 20.74 -5.53 -52.41
CA CYS A 135 21.28 -5.84 -51.07
C CYS A 135 21.57 -4.57 -50.25
N LYS A 136 22.20 -3.56 -50.87
CA LYS A 136 22.52 -2.28 -50.21
C LYS A 136 21.26 -1.51 -49.82
N LEU A 137 20.28 -1.44 -50.71
CA LEU A 137 19.01 -0.76 -50.46
C LEU A 137 18.18 -1.48 -49.41
N LEU A 138 18.16 -2.81 -49.42
CA LEU A 138 17.52 -3.62 -48.40
C LEU A 138 18.18 -3.40 -47.03
N GLU A 139 19.51 -3.44 -46.96
CA GLU A 139 20.26 -3.15 -45.73
C GLU A 139 19.92 -1.77 -45.18
N LYS A 140 19.94 -0.74 -46.04
CA LYS A 140 19.56 0.62 -45.66
C LYS A 140 18.12 0.70 -45.13
N ALA A 141 17.16 0.10 -45.82
CA ALA A 141 15.76 0.08 -45.40
C ALA A 141 15.58 -0.64 -44.04
N LEU A 142 16.29 -1.74 -43.83
CA LEU A 142 16.27 -2.47 -42.55
C LEU A 142 16.90 -1.65 -41.42
N ILE A 143 18.00 -0.94 -41.67
CA ILE A 143 18.63 -0.04 -40.71
C ILE A 143 17.68 1.12 -40.35
N GLU A 144 17.06 1.77 -41.34
CA GLU A 144 16.11 2.86 -41.11
C GLU A 144 14.88 2.40 -40.30
N ALA A 145 14.36 1.20 -40.60
CA ALA A 145 13.27 0.60 -39.85
C ALA A 145 13.69 0.27 -38.40
N ALA A 146 14.90 -0.27 -38.20
CA ALA A 146 15.45 -0.54 -36.88
C ALA A 146 15.68 0.75 -36.07
N LEU A 147 16.20 1.82 -36.69
CA LEU A 147 16.38 3.12 -36.06
C LEU A 147 15.03 3.74 -35.65
N THR A 148 14.03 3.68 -36.54
CA THR A 148 12.67 4.15 -36.25
C THR A 148 12.08 3.40 -35.06
N ARG A 149 12.22 2.07 -35.03
CA ARG A 149 11.80 1.28 -33.88
C ARG A 149 12.56 1.67 -32.63
N GLN A 150 13.88 1.78 -32.69
CA GLN A 150 14.70 2.18 -31.55
C GLN A 150 14.27 3.54 -30.99
N ALA A 151 13.91 4.50 -31.85
CA ALA A 151 13.36 5.79 -31.44
C ALA A 151 12.02 5.63 -30.70
N GLN A 152 11.08 4.84 -31.22
CA GLN A 152 9.81 4.55 -30.55
C GLN A 152 10.01 3.91 -29.16
N TRP A 153 10.98 3.01 -29.02
CA TRP A 153 11.30 2.40 -27.73
C TRP A 153 11.89 3.40 -26.73
N LYS A 154 12.80 4.28 -27.20
CA LYS A 154 13.34 5.36 -26.37
C LYS A 154 12.25 6.30 -25.89
N GLU A 155 11.32 6.65 -26.78
CA GLU A 155 10.15 7.46 -26.42
C GLU A 155 9.28 6.74 -25.38
N GLY A 156 9.02 5.45 -25.55
CA GLY A 156 8.29 4.64 -24.57
C GLY A 156 8.98 4.59 -23.19
N LEU A 157 10.31 4.48 -23.16
CA LEU A 157 11.08 4.57 -21.91
C LEU A 157 10.98 5.96 -21.26
N GLN A 158 11.04 7.04 -22.05
CA GLN A 158 10.85 8.41 -21.54
C GLN A 158 9.44 8.63 -20.99
N GLN A 159 8.41 8.05 -21.62
CA GLN A 159 7.04 8.08 -21.12
C GLN A 159 6.93 7.35 -19.77
N LEU A 160 7.52 6.16 -19.65
CA LEU A 160 7.57 5.42 -18.37
C LEU A 160 8.31 6.20 -17.28
N ASP A 161 9.42 6.87 -17.62
CA ASP A 161 10.13 7.74 -16.68
C ASP A 161 9.29 8.91 -16.21
N GLY A 162 8.56 9.55 -17.13
CA GLY A 162 7.62 10.63 -16.80
C GLY A 162 6.49 10.16 -15.89
N GLU A 163 5.92 8.98 -16.16
CA GLU A 163 4.89 8.37 -15.30
C GLU A 163 5.43 8.04 -13.91
N LEU A 164 6.60 7.40 -13.85
CA LEU A 164 7.26 7.04 -12.60
C LEU A 164 7.57 8.27 -11.75
N ALA A 165 8.09 9.35 -12.35
CA ALA A 165 8.34 10.61 -11.65
C ALA A 165 7.04 11.23 -11.08
N ARG A 166 5.93 11.17 -11.82
CA ARG A 166 4.62 11.65 -11.36
C ARG A 166 4.10 10.86 -10.16
N VAL A 167 4.19 9.52 -10.21
CA VAL A 167 3.73 8.67 -9.09
C VAL A 167 4.63 8.86 -7.86
N GLN A 168 5.95 8.98 -8.05
CA GLN A 168 6.88 9.27 -6.95
C GLN A 168 6.58 10.62 -6.28
N SER A 169 6.39 11.69 -7.06
CA SER A 169 6.00 13.00 -6.52
C SER A 169 4.67 12.94 -5.76
N ARG A 170 3.67 12.22 -6.30
CA ARG A 170 2.40 12.02 -5.59
C ARG A 170 2.58 11.27 -4.28
N LEU A 171 3.47 10.28 -4.24
CA LEU A 171 3.76 9.48 -3.07
C LEU A 171 4.45 10.33 -1.98
N GLU A 172 5.38 11.20 -2.36
CA GLU A 172 5.99 12.18 -1.46
C GLU A 172 4.95 13.15 -0.88
N ASP A 173 4.04 13.66 -1.70
CA ASP A 173 2.93 14.51 -1.23
C ASP A 173 2.04 13.79 -0.22
N LEU A 174 1.69 12.53 -0.48
CA LEU A 174 0.89 11.71 0.45
C LEU A 174 1.62 11.52 1.77
N ARG A 175 2.92 11.20 1.74
CA ARG A 175 3.76 11.07 2.95
C ARG A 175 3.87 12.38 3.72
N ASN A 176 4.01 13.51 3.03
CA ASN A 176 4.05 14.82 3.67
C ASN A 176 2.71 15.17 4.34
N LYS A 177 1.58 14.84 3.71
CA LYS A 177 0.25 14.99 4.31
C LYS A 177 0.09 14.11 5.55
N GLN A 178 0.54 12.85 5.52
CA GLN A 178 0.54 11.96 6.69
C GLN A 178 1.36 12.52 7.85
N ARG A 179 2.57 13.05 7.58
CA ARG A 179 3.40 13.70 8.60
C ARG A 179 2.71 14.93 9.20
N ALA A 180 2.06 15.74 8.35
CA ALA A 180 1.33 16.91 8.81
C ALA A 180 0.13 16.55 9.70
N LEU A 181 -0.62 15.49 9.37
CA LEU A 181 -1.69 14.97 10.22
C LEU A 181 -1.15 14.42 11.54
N SER A 182 -0.06 13.65 11.49
CA SER A 182 0.60 13.11 12.69
C SER A 182 1.09 14.22 13.62
N ALA A 183 1.66 15.29 13.06
CA ALA A 183 2.08 16.46 13.84
C ALA A 183 0.90 17.16 14.51
N LYS A 184 -0.26 17.26 13.84
CA LYS A 184 -1.50 17.80 14.44
C LYS A 184 -2.04 16.93 15.56
N ALA A 185 -1.93 15.61 15.44
CA ALA A 185 -2.32 14.65 16.48
C ALA A 185 -1.39 14.65 17.70
N GLY A 186 -0.14 15.10 17.54
CA GLY A 186 0.84 15.17 18.62
C GLY A 186 1.28 13.78 19.07
N ARG A 187 0.96 13.40 20.32
CA ARG A 187 1.35 12.10 20.90
C ARG A 187 0.36 10.97 20.58
N PHE A 188 -0.78 11.28 19.99
CA PHE A 188 -1.79 10.28 19.69
C PHE A 188 -1.46 9.58 18.37
N GLU A 189 -1.47 8.25 18.39
CA GLU A 189 -1.36 7.44 17.19
C GLU A 189 -2.67 7.54 16.39
N LEU A 190 -2.60 8.15 15.20
CA LEU A 190 -3.69 8.21 14.23
C LEU A 190 -3.86 6.87 13.50
N SER A 191 -4.15 5.80 14.24
CA SER A 191 -4.64 4.57 13.62
C SER A 191 -6.15 4.55 13.70
N GLY A 192 -6.83 4.25 12.58
CA GLY A 192 -8.28 4.15 12.51
C GLY A 192 -8.91 3.15 13.49
N LYS A 193 -8.12 2.22 14.04
CA LYS A 193 -8.57 1.30 15.11
C LYS A 193 -8.26 1.82 16.52
N ASN A 194 -7.20 2.61 16.70
CA ASN A 194 -6.73 3.00 18.03
C ASN A 194 -7.59 4.11 18.62
N VAL A 195 -7.94 5.14 17.85
CA VAL A 195 -8.74 6.27 18.35
C VAL A 195 -10.14 5.84 18.82
N PRO A 196 -10.95 5.12 18.03
CA PRO A 196 -12.27 4.68 18.48
C PRO A 196 -12.19 3.73 19.68
N ARG A 197 -11.18 2.84 19.71
CA ARG A 197 -10.96 1.92 20.82
C ARG A 197 -10.60 2.66 22.11
N GLN A 198 -9.75 3.68 22.04
CA GLN A 198 -9.41 4.51 23.20
C GLN A 198 -10.62 5.29 23.71
N ILE A 199 -11.43 5.87 22.82
CA ILE A 199 -12.68 6.55 23.19
C ILE A 199 -13.62 5.57 23.90
N ALA A 200 -13.86 4.39 23.32
CA ALA A 200 -14.74 3.39 23.92
C ALA A 200 -14.23 2.89 25.29
N LEU A 201 -12.91 2.74 25.46
CA LEU A 201 -12.30 2.38 26.75
C LEU A 201 -12.54 3.48 27.79
N LEU A 202 -12.25 4.73 27.44
CA LEU A 202 -12.43 5.88 28.33
C LEU A 202 -13.90 6.10 28.69
N GLU A 203 -14.83 5.91 27.75
CA GLU A 203 -16.27 6.00 28.00
C GLU A 203 -16.75 4.88 28.93
N ARG A 204 -16.24 3.65 28.75
CA ARG A 204 -16.52 2.53 29.66
C ARG A 204 -15.98 2.79 31.06
N ASP A 205 -14.74 3.25 31.18
CA ASP A 205 -14.11 3.53 32.47
C ASP A 205 -14.78 4.70 33.18
N LYS A 206 -15.15 5.74 32.44
CA LYS A 206 -15.99 6.83 32.94
C LYS A 206 -17.32 6.29 33.49
N GLY A 207 -18.04 5.47 32.73
CA GLY A 207 -19.32 4.89 33.19
C GLY A 207 -19.15 4.01 34.44
N ASN A 208 -18.06 3.25 34.53
CA ASN A 208 -17.73 2.47 35.72
C ASN A 208 -17.48 3.36 36.94
N LEU A 209 -16.75 4.46 36.78
CA LEU A 209 -16.48 5.42 37.85
C LEU A 209 -17.74 6.19 38.26
N GLU A 210 -18.60 6.56 37.33
CA GLU A 210 -19.90 7.20 37.61
C GLU A 210 -20.79 6.27 38.45
N ASN A 211 -20.90 5.01 38.06
CA ASN A 211 -21.66 4.01 38.83
C ASN A 211 -21.10 3.82 40.25
N ARG A 212 -19.77 3.78 40.39
CA ARG A 212 -19.12 3.70 41.71
C ARG A 212 -19.38 4.94 42.56
N ALA A 213 -19.31 6.13 41.97
CA ALA A 213 -19.59 7.39 42.66
C ALA A 213 -21.04 7.44 43.16
N VAL A 214 -22.01 6.95 42.36
CA VAL A 214 -23.42 6.83 42.78
C VAL A 214 -23.57 5.89 43.98
N VAL A 215 -22.97 4.70 43.91
CA VAL A 215 -23.02 3.71 45.01
C VAL A 215 -22.36 4.26 46.28
N GLN A 216 -21.21 4.94 46.15
CA GLN A 216 -20.53 5.56 47.29
C GLN A 216 -21.34 6.72 47.89
N GLY A 217 -21.98 7.54 47.05
CA GLY A 217 -22.88 8.60 47.49
C GLY A 217 -24.03 8.06 48.33
N ALA A 218 -24.68 6.98 47.88
CA ALA A 218 -25.74 6.32 48.65
C ALA A 218 -25.24 5.77 50.00
N ARG A 219 -24.04 5.18 50.04
CA ARG A 219 -23.42 4.68 51.28
C ARG A 219 -23.08 5.82 52.26
N LEU A 220 -22.52 6.92 51.76
CA LEU A 220 -22.25 8.12 52.55
C LEU A 220 -23.52 8.65 53.21
N GLN A 221 -24.60 8.79 52.43
CA GLN A 221 -25.89 9.25 52.94
C GLN A 221 -26.46 8.29 54.00
N ALA A 222 -26.43 6.97 53.75
CA ALA A 222 -26.91 5.99 54.71
C ALA A 222 -26.14 6.03 56.05
N ILE A 223 -24.81 6.20 56.00
CA ILE A 223 -23.97 6.33 57.20
C ILE A 223 -24.28 7.63 57.95
N GLN A 224 -24.45 8.74 57.23
CA GLN A 224 -24.85 10.03 57.84
C GLN A 224 -26.20 9.92 58.55
N GLU A 225 -27.19 9.28 57.92
CA GLU A 225 -28.50 9.03 58.52
C GLU A 225 -28.41 8.13 59.76
N GLN A 226 -27.56 7.10 59.75
CA GLN A 226 -27.32 6.24 60.91
C GLN A 226 -26.64 7.00 62.06
N ILE A 227 -25.60 7.80 61.76
CA ILE A 227 -24.95 8.66 62.77
C ILE A 227 -25.97 9.62 63.39
N ALA A 228 -26.83 10.24 62.58
CA ALA A 228 -27.87 11.14 63.07
C ALA A 228 -28.86 10.42 63.99
N LYS A 229 -29.38 9.25 63.57
CA LYS A 229 -30.31 8.44 64.38
C LYS A 229 -29.72 8.01 65.72
N ILE A 230 -28.51 7.46 65.71
CA ILE A 230 -27.84 7.02 66.94
C ILE A 230 -27.49 8.21 67.83
N GLY A 231 -27.11 9.34 67.22
CA GLY A 231 -26.91 10.61 67.93
C GLY A 231 -28.17 11.09 68.64
N THR A 232 -29.34 11.03 67.98
CA THR A 232 -30.63 11.37 68.60
C THR A 232 -31.01 10.41 69.73
N GLU A 233 -30.87 9.09 69.51
CA GLU A 233 -31.16 8.08 70.53
C GLU A 233 -30.25 8.21 71.76
N ALA A 234 -28.96 8.52 71.55
CA ALA A 234 -28.02 8.75 72.63
C ALA A 234 -28.34 10.01 73.43
N ALA A 235 -28.77 11.09 72.77
CA ALA A 235 -29.20 12.31 73.43
C ALA A 235 -30.49 12.11 74.25
N GLU A 236 -31.43 11.30 73.76
CA GLU A 236 -32.65 10.93 74.48
C GLU A 236 -32.32 10.07 75.71
N LYS A 237 -31.53 9.00 75.56
CA LYS A 237 -31.10 8.15 76.68
C LYS A 237 -30.34 8.91 77.76
N LEU A 238 -29.56 9.93 77.38
CA LEU A 238 -28.84 10.79 78.33
C LEU A 238 -29.79 11.71 79.12
N LYS A 239 -30.86 12.20 78.49
CA LYS A 239 -31.90 12.99 79.18
C LYS A 239 -32.69 12.13 80.16
N ASP A 240 -32.92 10.87 79.80
CA ASP A 240 -33.73 9.94 80.57
C ASP A 240 -32.94 9.17 81.65
N ASP A 241 -31.60 9.32 81.73
CA ASP A 241 -30.80 8.64 82.76
C ASP A 241 -31.01 9.29 84.14
N PRO A 242 -31.71 8.62 85.07
CA PRO A 242 -32.00 9.19 86.38
C PRO A 242 -30.74 9.44 87.19
N ILE A 243 -29.68 8.64 86.99
CA ILE A 243 -28.40 8.77 87.70
C ILE A 243 -27.69 10.05 87.27
N ALA A 244 -27.61 10.34 85.96
CA ALA A 244 -27.07 11.59 85.47
C ALA A 244 -27.87 12.82 85.96
N ALA A 245 -29.21 12.71 86.05
CA ALA A 245 -30.05 13.77 86.58
C ALA A 245 -29.79 14.02 88.09
N GLU A 246 -29.65 12.97 88.90
CA GLU A 246 -29.32 13.10 90.32
C GLU A 246 -27.89 13.60 90.55
N LEU A 247 -26.89 13.10 89.81
CA LEU A 247 -25.51 13.60 89.87
C LEU A 247 -25.44 15.08 89.46
N ALA A 248 -26.26 15.52 88.49
CA ALA A 248 -26.36 16.95 88.15
C ALA A 248 -26.91 17.78 89.30
N LYS A 249 -27.92 17.30 90.04
CA LYS A 249 -28.40 17.95 91.27
C LYS A 249 -27.33 17.98 92.36
N ILE A 250 -26.54 16.91 92.52
CA ILE A 250 -25.42 16.89 93.48
C ILE A 250 -24.39 17.96 93.10
N VAL A 251 -24.04 18.09 91.83
CA VAL A 251 -23.13 19.13 91.35
C VAL A 251 -23.67 20.53 91.66
N THR A 252 -24.95 20.83 91.40
CA THR A 252 -25.52 22.16 91.72
C THR A 252 -25.52 22.44 93.23
N VAL A 253 -25.82 21.44 94.06
CA VAL A 253 -25.72 21.53 95.52
C VAL A 253 -24.27 21.78 95.96
N ARG A 254 -23.27 21.09 95.38
CA ARG A 254 -21.86 21.32 95.69
C ARG A 254 -21.36 22.70 95.22
N GLU A 255 -21.84 23.18 94.07
CA GLU A 255 -21.52 24.52 93.57
C GLU A 255 -22.06 25.62 94.48
N THR A 256 -23.30 25.47 94.96
CA THR A 256 -23.90 26.41 95.92
C THR A 256 -23.20 26.37 97.28
N GLN A 257 -22.83 25.18 97.77
CA GLN A 257 -22.01 25.03 98.99
C GLN A 257 -20.64 25.72 98.85
N LEU A 258 -19.93 25.50 97.74
CA LEU A 258 -18.65 26.15 97.48
C LEU A 258 -18.80 27.67 97.45
N LYS A 259 -19.83 28.21 96.78
CA LYS A 259 -20.13 29.65 96.76
C LYS A 259 -20.30 30.22 98.17
N LEU A 260 -21.11 29.56 99.01
CA LEU A 260 -21.35 29.98 100.39
C LEU A 260 -20.07 29.94 101.24
N ILE A 261 -19.23 28.90 101.08
CA ILE A 261 -17.97 28.76 101.82
C ILE A 261 -16.95 29.81 101.37
N VAL A 262 -16.88 30.11 100.08
CA VAL A 262 -16.04 31.19 99.55
C VAL A 262 -16.49 32.55 100.09
N GLU A 263 -17.80 32.81 100.20
CA GLU A 263 -18.33 34.02 100.82
C GLU A 263 -18.04 34.10 102.32
N ALA A 264 -18.19 33.00 103.06
CA ALA A 264 -17.86 32.92 104.48
C ALA A 264 -16.36 33.13 104.73
N ARG A 265 -15.49 32.61 103.86
CA ARG A 265 -14.04 32.86 103.88
C ARG A 265 -13.71 34.33 103.67
N LYS A 266 -14.37 35.01 102.72
CA LYS A 266 -14.23 36.47 102.52
C LYS A 266 -14.66 37.26 103.76
N GLN A 267 -15.60 36.73 104.54
CA GLN A 267 -16.05 37.31 105.82
C GLN A 267 -15.21 36.89 107.03
N GLY A 268 -14.12 36.11 106.85
CA GLY A 268 -13.26 35.61 107.92
C GLY A 268 -13.88 34.51 108.79
N ARG A 269 -15.00 33.91 108.35
CA ARG A 269 -15.79 32.90 109.09
C ARG A 269 -15.48 31.46 108.69
N ALA A 270 -14.75 31.24 107.60
CA ALA A 270 -14.31 29.93 107.14
C ALA A 270 -12.80 29.93 106.87
N ASN A 271 -12.13 28.81 107.12
CA ASN A 271 -10.69 28.68 106.87
C ASN A 271 -10.40 28.22 105.43
N GLU A 272 -9.13 28.29 105.01
CA GLU A 272 -8.74 27.91 103.65
C GLU A 272 -8.88 26.41 103.37
N ALA A 273 -8.74 25.56 104.39
CA ALA A 273 -8.90 24.11 104.27
C ALA A 273 -10.35 23.72 103.93
N GLU A 274 -11.34 24.39 104.53
CA GLU A 274 -12.77 24.18 104.25
C GLU A 274 -13.15 24.55 102.80
N ALA A 275 -12.56 25.64 102.28
CA ALA A 275 -12.76 26.03 100.88
C ALA A 275 -12.12 25.01 99.91
N GLY A 276 -10.90 24.55 100.21
CA GLY A 276 -10.22 23.52 99.43
C GLY A 276 -10.96 22.18 99.45
N GLU A 277 -11.51 21.78 100.60
CA GLU A 277 -12.30 20.54 100.72
C GLU A 277 -13.62 20.62 99.94
N ALA A 278 -14.30 21.77 99.95
CA ALA A 278 -15.52 22.00 99.17
C ALA A 278 -15.24 22.00 97.66
N GLU A 279 -14.11 22.57 97.23
CA GLU A 279 -13.68 22.56 95.84
C GLU A 279 -13.33 21.14 95.36
N ALA A 280 -12.60 20.37 96.18
CA ALA A 280 -12.28 18.96 95.88
C ALA A 280 -13.56 18.12 95.72
N LYS A 281 -14.54 18.26 96.61
CA LYS A 281 -15.84 17.55 96.52
C LYS A 281 -16.65 17.96 95.29
N LEU A 282 -16.57 19.22 94.86
CA LEU A 282 -17.19 19.67 93.62
C LEU A 282 -16.50 19.05 92.40
N ALA A 283 -15.16 19.00 92.40
CA ALA A 283 -14.40 18.38 91.33
C ALA A 283 -14.71 16.88 91.21
N GLU A 284 -14.77 16.15 92.32
CA GLU A 284 -15.17 14.73 92.36
C GLU A 284 -16.58 14.52 91.79
N ALA A 285 -17.57 15.30 92.24
CA ALA A 285 -18.95 15.20 91.72
C ALA A 285 -19.04 15.50 90.22
N ARG A 286 -18.22 16.43 89.71
CA ARG A 286 -18.12 16.71 88.27
C ARG A 286 -17.49 15.55 87.51
N VAL A 287 -16.46 14.90 88.08
CA VAL A 287 -15.83 13.71 87.49
C VAL A 287 -16.82 12.55 87.43
N GLU A 288 -17.61 12.31 88.49
CA GLU A 288 -18.62 11.25 88.50
C GLU A 288 -19.75 11.50 87.48
N LEU A 289 -20.25 12.74 87.40
CA LEU A 289 -21.24 13.12 86.39
C LEU A 289 -20.69 12.93 84.97
N ALA A 290 -19.43 13.32 84.74
CA ALA A 290 -18.76 13.13 83.45
C ALA A 290 -18.59 11.64 83.11
N ARG A 291 -18.12 10.81 84.05
CA ARG A 291 -18.00 9.35 83.88
C ARG A 291 -19.35 8.73 83.54
N ARG A 292 -20.42 9.12 84.24
CA ARG A 292 -21.76 8.59 83.98
C ARG A 292 -22.25 8.97 82.58
N ARG A 293 -22.04 10.22 82.16
CA ARG A 293 -22.37 10.66 80.80
C ARG A 293 -21.58 9.89 79.75
N ASP A 294 -20.29 9.63 79.97
CA ASP A 294 -19.46 8.82 79.08
C ASP A 294 -19.94 7.37 79.01
N GLU A 295 -20.31 6.77 80.14
CA GLU A 295 -20.88 5.42 80.20
C GLU A 295 -22.20 5.32 79.45
N VAL A 296 -23.12 6.27 79.67
CA VAL A 296 -24.41 6.31 78.97
C VAL A 296 -24.20 6.56 77.48
N ALA A 297 -23.27 7.44 77.09
CA ALA A 297 -22.92 7.67 75.69
C ALA A 297 -22.31 6.42 75.04
N ARG A 298 -21.41 5.70 75.73
CA ARG A 298 -20.86 4.41 75.26
C ARG A 298 -21.95 3.36 75.12
N ALA A 299 -22.82 3.21 76.12
CA ALA A 299 -23.96 2.29 76.09
C ALA A 299 -24.98 2.64 75.00
N ALA A 300 -25.10 3.92 74.66
CA ALA A 300 -25.94 4.42 73.58
C ALA A 300 -25.28 4.35 72.19
N GLY A 301 -24.05 3.83 72.07
CA GLY A 301 -23.41 3.56 70.78
C GLY A 301 -22.33 4.57 70.36
N ALA A 302 -21.73 5.34 71.27
CA ALA A 302 -20.64 6.28 70.94
C ALA A 302 -19.45 5.61 70.22
N GLU A 303 -19.11 4.37 70.58
CA GLU A 303 -18.08 3.60 69.87
C GLU A 303 -18.50 3.29 68.42
N PHE A 304 -19.78 3.02 68.18
CA PHE A 304 -20.31 2.78 66.85
C PHE A 304 -20.34 4.06 66.00
N ILE A 305 -20.72 5.21 66.60
CA ILE A 305 -20.59 6.53 65.95
C ILE A 305 -19.14 6.79 65.55
N THR A 306 -18.16 6.47 66.41
CA THR A 306 -16.74 6.66 66.11
C THR A 306 -16.30 5.82 64.91
N LYS A 307 -16.73 4.56 64.83
CA LYS A 307 -16.47 3.67 63.68
C LYS A 307 -17.13 4.20 62.40
N LEU A 308 -18.40 4.61 62.47
CA LEU A 308 -19.12 5.20 61.34
C LEU A 308 -18.47 6.50 60.85
N ASN A 309 -17.97 7.34 61.77
CA ASN A 309 -17.23 8.55 61.42
C ASN A 309 -15.90 8.23 60.69
N GLN A 310 -15.16 7.23 61.15
CA GLN A 310 -13.95 6.77 60.45
C GLN A 310 -14.29 6.25 59.04
N GLU A 311 -15.37 5.47 58.90
CA GLU A 311 -15.84 4.99 57.62
C GLU A 311 -16.29 6.13 56.70
N LEU A 312 -17.00 7.12 57.24
CA LEU A 312 -17.43 8.32 56.51
C LEU A 312 -16.24 9.12 56.00
N VAL A 313 -15.20 9.31 56.83
CA VAL A 313 -13.96 9.97 56.41
C VAL A 313 -13.31 9.19 55.26
N ASN A 314 -13.14 7.87 55.40
CA ASN A 314 -12.55 7.04 54.36
C ASN A 314 -13.35 7.08 53.04
N LEU A 315 -14.68 7.04 53.12
CA LEU A 315 -15.55 7.13 51.95
C LEU A 315 -15.51 8.51 51.30
N SER A 316 -15.42 9.59 52.08
CA SER A 316 -15.31 10.94 51.54
C SER A 316 -14.00 11.18 50.80
N ILE A 317 -12.89 10.63 51.31
CA ILE A 317 -11.59 10.63 50.60
C ILE A 317 -11.72 9.86 49.28
N SER A 318 -12.27 8.64 49.33
CA SER A 318 -12.48 7.80 48.14
C SER A 318 -13.37 8.50 47.09
N ALA A 319 -14.41 9.21 47.52
CA ALA A 319 -15.31 9.95 46.65
C ALA A 319 -14.59 11.14 45.99
N ALA A 320 -13.73 11.85 46.73
CA ALA A 320 -12.92 12.94 46.20
C ALA A 320 -11.93 12.43 45.14
N GLU A 321 -11.26 11.30 45.38
CA GLU A 321 -10.36 10.66 44.41
C GLU A 321 -11.10 10.23 43.14
N GLN A 322 -12.26 9.59 43.27
CA GLN A 322 -13.08 9.18 42.11
C GLN A 322 -13.56 10.38 41.30
N LYS A 323 -13.96 11.47 41.97
CA LYS A 323 -14.35 12.70 41.29
C LYS A 323 -13.18 13.29 40.49
N ALA A 324 -11.98 13.34 41.08
CA ALA A 324 -10.79 13.82 40.38
C ALA A 324 -10.44 12.94 39.16
N GLN A 325 -10.57 11.61 39.29
CA GLN A 325 -10.40 10.68 38.17
C GLN A 325 -11.45 10.90 37.07
N LEU A 326 -12.73 11.10 37.43
CA LEU A 326 -13.80 11.41 36.47
C LEU A 326 -13.55 12.71 35.72
N GLU A 327 -13.08 13.75 36.41
CA GLU A 327 -12.74 15.03 35.78
C GLU A 327 -11.59 14.86 34.79
N LEU A 328 -10.55 14.09 35.13
CA LEU A 328 -9.44 13.79 34.23
C LEU A 328 -9.89 12.99 32.99
N MET A 329 -10.71 11.95 33.17
CA MET A 329 -11.25 11.14 32.07
C MET A 329 -12.16 11.96 31.16
N THR A 330 -13.00 12.82 31.75
CA THR A 330 -13.87 13.72 30.99
C THR A 330 -13.05 14.71 30.18
N LYS A 331 -12.01 15.32 30.77
CA LYS A 331 -11.07 16.20 30.05
C LYS A 331 -10.37 15.47 28.89
N SER A 332 -9.93 14.25 29.13
CA SER A 332 -9.28 13.42 28.09
C SER A 332 -10.24 13.10 26.94
N LEU A 333 -11.50 12.77 27.25
CA LEU A 333 -12.55 12.54 26.24
C LEU A 333 -12.89 13.82 25.48
N THR A 334 -12.97 14.97 26.15
CA THR A 334 -13.21 16.25 25.47
C THR A 334 -12.03 16.60 24.58
N ASP A 335 -10.79 16.43 25.02
CA ASP A 335 -9.61 16.70 24.19
C ASP A 335 -9.58 15.83 22.92
N LEU A 336 -9.96 14.55 23.04
CA LEU A 336 -10.08 13.65 21.89
C LEU A 336 -11.20 14.07 20.93
N LYS A 337 -12.35 14.53 21.47
CA LYS A 337 -13.50 14.97 20.67
C LYS A 337 -13.25 16.34 20.02
N THR A 338 -12.74 17.32 20.76
CA THR A 338 -12.48 18.69 20.29
C THR A 338 -11.38 18.75 19.23
N ARG A 339 -10.39 17.85 19.29
CA ARG A 339 -9.35 17.76 18.26
C ARG A 339 -9.80 17.04 16.98
N ASP A 340 -11.08 16.67 16.88
CA ASP A 340 -11.62 15.88 15.76
C ASP A 340 -10.74 14.65 15.44
N MET A 341 -10.23 13.98 16.49
CA MET A 341 -9.24 12.89 16.33
C MET A 341 -9.77 11.75 15.47
N LEU A 342 -11.09 11.52 15.49
CA LEU A 342 -11.76 10.57 14.60
C LEU A 342 -11.63 10.97 13.14
N ARG A 343 -11.92 12.24 12.82
CA ARG A 343 -11.79 12.77 11.46
C ARG A 343 -10.33 12.71 10.98
N LEU A 344 -9.39 13.07 11.85
CA LEU A 344 -7.96 12.97 11.55
C LEU A 344 -7.52 11.51 11.32
N ALA A 345 -8.05 10.56 12.10
CA ALA A 345 -7.74 9.14 11.92
C ALA A 345 -8.32 8.59 10.60
N ASP A 346 -9.54 8.98 10.24
CA ASP A 346 -10.17 8.60 8.97
C ASP A 346 -9.40 9.18 7.77
N GLU A 347 -9.04 10.48 7.82
CA GLU A 347 -8.21 11.13 6.82
C GLU A 347 -6.83 10.45 6.70
N PHE A 348 -6.21 10.09 7.83
CA PHE A 348 -4.93 9.40 7.85
C PHE A 348 -5.02 8.01 7.20
N GLN A 349 -6.04 7.22 7.56
CA GLN A 349 -6.25 5.89 7.00
C GLN A 349 -6.53 5.93 5.49
N ARG A 350 -7.28 6.94 5.03
CA ARG A 350 -7.48 7.18 3.59
C ARG A 350 -6.15 7.48 2.90
N LEU A 351 -5.32 8.37 3.46
CA LEU A 351 -4.01 8.67 2.88
C LEU A 351 -3.07 7.46 2.88
N GLU A 352 -3.13 6.61 3.90
CA GLU A 352 -2.38 5.36 3.98
C GLU A 352 -2.76 4.39 2.86
N THR A 353 -4.06 4.21 2.61
CA THR A 353 -4.50 3.36 1.49
C THR A 353 -4.13 3.95 0.12
N GLU A 354 -4.26 5.27 -0.06
CA GLU A 354 -3.78 5.96 -1.28
C GLU A 354 -2.26 5.79 -1.47
N ALA A 355 -1.46 5.88 -0.41
CA ALA A 355 -0.01 5.71 -0.46
C ALA A 355 0.39 4.28 -0.83
N GLN A 356 -0.27 3.28 -0.23
CA GLN A 356 -0.02 1.87 -0.55
C GLN A 356 -0.34 1.54 -2.01
N LEU A 357 -1.40 2.11 -2.57
CA LEU A 357 -1.73 1.97 -4.00
C LEU A 357 -0.67 2.63 -4.88
N ALA A 358 -0.22 3.85 -4.53
CA ALA A 358 0.85 4.54 -5.25
C ALA A 358 2.18 3.77 -5.20
N GLU A 359 2.52 3.15 -4.06
CA GLU A 359 3.70 2.30 -3.91
C GLU A 359 3.66 1.07 -4.83
N ARG A 360 2.51 0.40 -4.93
CA ARG A 360 2.33 -0.73 -5.86
C ARG A 360 2.48 -0.29 -7.32
N LEU A 361 1.85 0.83 -7.69
CA LEU A 361 1.98 1.39 -9.04
C LEU A 361 3.42 1.77 -9.37
N CYS A 362 4.16 2.36 -8.43
CA CYS A 362 5.59 2.63 -8.57
C CYS A 362 6.37 1.34 -8.84
N ALA A 363 6.13 0.28 -8.07
CA ALA A 363 6.80 -1.01 -8.25
C ALA A 363 6.52 -1.61 -9.63
N ASP A 364 5.25 -1.61 -10.07
CA ASP A 364 4.85 -2.11 -11.38
C ASP A 364 5.51 -1.33 -12.53
N LEU A 365 5.59 0.00 -12.41
CA LEU A 365 6.26 0.86 -13.40
C LEU A 365 7.77 0.62 -13.45
N VAL A 366 8.42 0.44 -12.30
CA VAL A 366 9.85 0.10 -12.21
C VAL A 366 10.12 -1.24 -12.91
N ASP A 367 9.31 -2.26 -12.62
CA ASP A 367 9.43 -3.57 -13.25
C ASP A 367 9.22 -3.50 -14.76
N LYS A 368 8.19 -2.76 -15.21
CA LYS A 368 7.90 -2.56 -16.63
C LYS A 368 9.07 -1.85 -17.32
N LYS A 369 9.60 -0.78 -16.72
CA LYS A 369 10.78 -0.07 -17.21
C LYS A 369 11.98 -0.99 -17.32
N GLN A 370 12.28 -1.76 -16.28
CA GLN A 370 13.42 -2.68 -16.27
C GLN A 370 13.30 -3.75 -17.37
N ARG A 371 12.10 -4.30 -17.59
CA ARG A 371 11.85 -5.24 -18.71
C ARG A 371 12.08 -4.57 -20.07
N SER A 372 11.55 -3.36 -20.26
CA SER A 372 11.75 -2.59 -21.49
C SER A 372 13.22 -2.21 -21.72
N GLU A 373 13.98 -1.89 -20.68
CA GLU A 373 15.42 -1.62 -20.78
C GLU A 373 16.22 -2.87 -21.15
N VAL A 374 15.92 -4.03 -20.55
CA VAL A 374 16.58 -5.30 -20.88
C VAL A 374 16.31 -5.65 -22.35
N GLN A 375 15.07 -5.51 -22.80
CA GLN A 375 14.70 -5.69 -24.21
C GLN A 375 15.46 -4.71 -25.11
N PHE A 376 15.54 -3.43 -24.73
CA PHE A 376 16.27 -2.41 -25.48
C PHE A 376 17.78 -2.69 -25.59
N ARG A 377 18.42 -3.17 -24.53
CA ARG A 377 19.85 -3.55 -24.52
C ARG A 377 20.13 -4.80 -25.37
N GLY A 378 19.13 -5.66 -25.55
CA GLY A 378 19.22 -6.86 -26.38
C GLY A 378 19.24 -6.56 -27.89
N LEU A 379 18.70 -5.40 -28.29
CA LEU A 379 18.51 -5.03 -29.69
C LEU A 379 19.83 -4.98 -30.47
N ARG A 380 19.91 -5.77 -31.53
CA ARG A 380 21.01 -5.75 -32.51
C ARG A 380 20.59 -5.03 -33.78
N SER A 381 21.50 -4.26 -34.36
CA SER A 381 21.32 -3.68 -35.69
C SER A 381 21.18 -4.80 -36.73
N PRO A 382 20.21 -4.72 -37.65
CA PRO A 382 20.09 -5.69 -38.72
C PRO A 382 21.30 -5.60 -39.65
N ALA A 383 21.73 -6.74 -40.18
CA ALA A 383 22.84 -6.84 -41.12
C ALA A 383 22.44 -7.74 -42.29
N VAL A 384 22.83 -7.35 -43.50
CA VAL A 384 22.57 -8.11 -44.73
C VAL A 384 23.92 -8.57 -45.27
N THR A 385 24.14 -9.88 -45.34
CA THR A 385 25.39 -10.47 -45.82
C THR A 385 25.12 -11.37 -47.03
N ILE A 386 25.87 -11.18 -48.12
CA ILE A 386 25.81 -12.08 -49.28
C ILE A 386 26.67 -13.32 -48.97
N ILE A 387 26.05 -14.51 -48.90
CA ILE A 387 26.74 -15.77 -48.58
C ILE A 387 27.28 -16.45 -49.83
N GLY A 388 26.63 -16.28 -50.97
CA GLY A 388 27.07 -16.91 -52.21
C GLY A 388 26.33 -16.42 -53.45
N GLY A 389 27.05 -16.37 -54.56
CA GLY A 389 26.50 -16.18 -55.90
C GLY A 389 27.36 -17.00 -56.84
N LYS A 390 26.78 -18.02 -57.48
CA LYS A 390 27.48 -18.80 -58.48
C LYS A 390 27.09 -18.21 -59.82
N PRO A 391 28.04 -17.70 -60.63
CA PRO A 391 27.70 -17.35 -62.00
C PRO A 391 27.19 -18.63 -62.67
N ALA A 392 25.94 -18.62 -63.14
CA ALA A 392 25.44 -19.70 -63.97
C ALA A 392 26.41 -19.82 -65.15
N ALA A 393 27.24 -20.87 -65.14
CA ALA A 393 28.05 -21.20 -66.30
C ALA A 393 27.04 -21.50 -67.39
N ALA A 394 27.01 -20.66 -68.43
CA ALA A 394 26.27 -20.95 -69.63
C ALA A 394 26.69 -22.35 -70.06
N GLU A 395 25.79 -23.32 -69.97
CA GLU A 395 25.97 -24.62 -70.62
C GLU A 395 25.98 -24.35 -72.12
N THR A 396 27.16 -24.01 -72.64
CA THR A 396 27.47 -24.03 -74.06
C THR A 396 27.31 -25.47 -74.51
N LYS A 397 26.17 -25.76 -75.12
CA LYS A 397 26.02 -26.87 -76.04
C LYS A 397 26.39 -26.40 -77.44
#